data_AF-A0A444KL42-F1
#
_entry.id   AF-A0A444KL42-F1
#
_cell.length_a   1.000
_cell.length_b   1.000
_cell.length_c   1.000
_cell.angle_alpha   90.00
_cell.angle_beta   90.00
_cell.angle_gamma   90.00
#
_symmetry.space_group_name_H-M   'P 1'
#
loop_
_entity.id
_entity.type
_entity.pdbx_description
1 polymer ?
#
loop_
_entity_poly.entity_id
_entity_poly.type
_entity_poly.pdbx_seq_one_letter_code
_entity_poly.pdbx_strand_id
1 'polypeptide(L)' 'ELKKVVGTSQYYDRDTDPDMAQEGMTGLQEFMVKPERREQILERLEKTRKRIFG' A
#
# COMPACT_ATOMS: atom_id res chain seq x y z
N GLU A 1 -6.45 26.56 -21.83
CA GLU A 1 -7.00 25.55 -20.90
C GLU A 1 -6.08 24.35 -20.84
N LEU A 2 -5.57 24.02 -19.64
CA LEU A 2 -4.79 22.79 -19.45
C LEU A 2 -5.78 21.63 -19.33
N LYS A 3 -5.70 20.66 -20.24
CA LYS A 3 -6.45 19.40 -20.15
C LYS A 3 -6.16 18.77 -18.78
N LYS A 4 -7.14 18.81 -17.88
CA LYS A 4 -7.17 17.97 -16.68
C LYS A 4 -7.15 16.52 -17.16
N VAL A 5 -6.02 15.84 -17.00
CA VAL A 5 -5.93 14.40 -17.26
C VAL A 5 -6.74 13.72 -16.15
N VAL A 6 -7.98 13.38 -16.46
CA VAL A 6 -8.82 12.53 -15.63
C VAL A 6 -8.44 11.09 -15.97
N GLY A 7 -7.57 10.49 -15.16
CA GLY A 7 -7.27 9.06 -15.25
C GLY A 7 -5.81 8.73 -15.60
N THR A 8 -4.85 9.17 -14.78
CA THR A 8 -3.62 8.38 -14.66
C THR A 8 -3.96 7.18 -13.78
N SER A 9 -3.91 5.97 -14.34
CA SER A 9 -4.02 4.73 -13.54
C SER A 9 -3.09 4.85 -12.33
N GLN A 10 -3.62 4.64 -11.13
CA GLN A 10 -2.82 4.64 -9.92
C GLN A 10 -2.26 3.24 -9.72
N TYR A 11 -0.94 3.14 -9.70
CA TYR A 11 -0.22 1.90 -9.47
C TYR A 11 0.44 2.02 -8.11
N TYR A 12 -0.08 1.27 -7.14
CA TYR A 12 0.37 1.37 -5.75
C TYR A 12 1.89 1.24 -5.62
N ASP A 13 2.52 0.33 -6.36
CA ASP A 13 3.97 0.11 -6.41
C ASP A 13 4.77 1.24 -7.07
N ARG A 14 4.13 2.06 -7.91
CA ARG A 14 4.77 3.20 -8.60
C ARG A 14 4.51 4.53 -7.90
N ASP A 15 3.40 4.62 -7.18
CA ASP A 15 2.88 5.86 -6.60
C ASP A 15 3.18 5.97 -5.09
N THR A 16 3.97 5.06 -4.53
CA THR A 16 4.40 5.08 -3.12
C THR A 16 5.90 4.77 -2.99
N ASP A 17 6.42 4.85 -1.76
CA ASP A 17 7.80 4.49 -1.46
C ASP A 17 8.03 2.97 -1.71
N PRO A 18 9.16 2.53 -2.28
CA PRO A 18 9.42 1.13 -2.57
C PRO A 18 9.27 0.19 -1.36
N ASP A 19 9.68 0.62 -0.16
CA ASP A 19 9.52 -0.18 1.06
C ASP A 19 8.03 -0.31 1.43
N MET A 20 7.26 0.76 1.25
CA MET A 20 5.82 0.75 1.52
C MET A 20 5.09 -0.14 0.49
N ALA A 21 5.45 -0.04 -0.78
CA ALA A 21 4.92 -0.88 -1.84
C ALA A 21 5.13 -2.36 -1.54
N GLN A 22 6.36 -2.74 -1.17
CA GLN A 22 6.70 -4.12 -0.85
C GLN A 22 5.92 -4.66 0.36
N GLU A 23 5.81 -3.88 1.43
CA GLU A 23 5.06 -4.29 2.62
C GLU A 23 3.55 -4.39 2.32
N GLY A 24 3.01 -3.44 1.56
CA GLY A 24 1.60 -3.47 1.14
C GLY A 24 1.26 -4.68 0.27
N MET A 25 2.13 -5.02 -0.68
CA MET A 25 1.94 -6.22 -1.52
C MET A 25 2.03 -7.51 -0.70
N THR A 26 2.96 -7.58 0.25
CA THR A 26 3.10 -8.72 1.17
C THR A 26 1.86 -8.88 2.05
N GLY A 27 1.36 -7.78 2.62
CA GLY A 27 0.14 -7.77 3.41
C GLY A 27 -1.10 -8.18 2.61
N LEU A 28 -1.20 -7.72 1.36
CA LEU A 28 -2.30 -8.13 0.46
C LEU A 28 -2.25 -9.62 0.17
N GLN A 29 -1.09 -10.18 -0.16
CA GLN A 29 -0.93 -11.62 -0.40
C GLN A 29 -1.29 -12.45 0.84
N GLU A 30 -0.88 -12.02 2.03
CA GLU A 30 -1.23 -12.70 3.28
C GLU A 30 -2.74 -12.68 3.51
N PHE A 31 -3.40 -11.54 3.30
CA PHE A 31 -4.86 -11.42 3.45
C PHE A 31 -5.62 -12.36 2.51
N MET A 32 -5.15 -12.55 1.28
CA MET A 32 -5.77 -13.46 0.30
C MET A 32 -5.80 -14.93 0.77
N VAL A 33 -4.84 -15.33 1.60
CA VAL A 33 -4.73 -16.71 2.13
C VAL A 33 -5.27 -16.82 3.56
N LYS A 34 -5.17 -15.74 4.35
CA LYS A 34 -5.48 -15.69 5.78
C LYS A 34 -6.26 -14.42 6.13
N PRO A 35 -7.54 -14.31 5.71
CA PRO A 35 -8.34 -13.11 5.92
C PRO A 35 -8.54 -12.76 7.42
N GLU A 36 -8.47 -13.75 8.30
CA GLU A 36 -8.52 -13.58 9.76
C GLU A 36 -7.35 -12.76 10.33
N ARG A 37 -6.24 -12.62 9.58
CA ARG A 37 -5.06 -11.85 9.99
C ARG A 37 -5.11 -10.36 9.66
N ARG A 38 -6.26 -9.85 9.22
CA ARG A 38 -6.44 -8.46 8.79
C ARG A 38 -5.88 -7.45 9.79
N GLU A 39 -6.14 -7.63 11.08
CA GLU A 39 -5.69 -6.68 12.11
C GLU A 39 -4.17 -6.64 12.23
N GLN A 40 -3.49 -7.79 12.25
CA GLN A 40 -2.03 -7.87 12.33
C GLN A 40 -1.35 -7.35 11.06
N ILE A 41 -1.98 -7.52 9.90
CA ILE A 41 -1.52 -6.92 8.64
C ILE A 41 -1.61 -5.40 8.71
N LEU A 42 -2.75 -4.85 9.12
CA LEU A 42 -2.94 -3.40 9.25
C LEU A 42 -1.99 -2.77 10.28
N GLU A 43 -1.73 -3.44 11.40
CA GLU A 43 -0.78 -2.95 12.41
C GLU A 43 0.65 -2.84 11.85
N ARG A 44 1.11 -3.83 11.08
CA ARG A 44 2.42 -3.79 10.42
C ARG A 44 2.48 -2.70 9.37
N LEU A 45 1.44 -2.58 8.52
CA LEU A 45 1.36 -1.52 7.52
C LEU A 45 1.41 -0.13 8.16
N GLU A 46 0.75 0.08 9.30
CA GLU A 46 0.80 1.37 10.01
C GLU A 46 2.17 1.64 10.61
N LYS A 47 2.86 0.64 11.16
CA LYS A 47 4.25 0.78 11.62
C LYS A 47 5.17 1.17 10.47
N THR A 48 5.04 0.52 9.32
CA THR A 48 5.82 0.83 8.10
C THR A 48 5.49 2.23 7.58
N ARG A 49 4.21 2.59 7.49
CA ARG A 49 3.77 3.94 7.07
C ARG A 49 4.37 5.03 7.96
N LYS A 50 4.35 4.85 9.29
CA LYS A 50 4.98 5.78 10.24
C LYS A 50 6.50 5.86 10.08
N ARG A 51 7.17 4.74 9.82
CA ARG A 51 8.62 4.73 9.59
C ARG A 51 9.02 5.52 8.33
N ILE A 52 8.22 5.43 7.27
CA ILE A 52 8.55 5.99 5.96
C ILE A 52 8.04 7.44 5.83
N PHE A 53 6.83 7.72 6.31
CA PHE A 53 6.12 9.00 6.09
C PHE A 53 5.74 9.75 7.38
N GLY A 54 5.99 9.15 8.55
CA GLY A 54 5.64 9.74 9.85
C GLY A 54 6.68 10.72 10.38
#